data_AF-A0A2R4TLY9-F1
#
_entry.id   AF-A0A2R4TLY9-F1
#
_cell.length_a   1.000
_cell.length_b   1.000
_cell.length_c   1.000
_cell.angle_alpha   90.00
_cell.angle_beta   90.00
_cell.angle_gamma   90.00
#
_symmetry.space_group_name_H-M   'P 1'
#
loop_
_entity.id
_entity.type
_entity.pdbx_description
1 polymer ?
#
loop_
_entity_poly.entity_id
_entity_poly.type
_entity_poly.pdbx_seq_one_letter_code
_entity_poly.pdbx_strand_id
1 'polypeptide(L)'
;MERKKIYVIRHLSYSYNDEYFSSYIHDRRHQGHMTALFENKEDAIQKWKQLEYDFSHKVNFQNIIECGQQHDFYGKEKILAQMSVDELFSILNQCDSCVYAVFEYPKQLKQQVFFDIQKNEYKMCYETTEYDIQENQFLQANFIENDPLLTDISPSTSRAIYSDIELVGSLADFSDSPLLLERLIQDHPNIEYNHSCLVIKPSALTSINPLLKNPIEMRYLTIEEIYQLEKSLNQTYLKGIK
;
A
#
# COMPACT_ATOMS: atom_id res chain seq x y z
N MET A 1 -11.22 23.21 -16.39
CA MET A 1 -10.56 23.72 -15.17
C MET A 1 -9.63 22.62 -14.68
N GLU A 2 -8.33 22.89 -14.59
CA GLU A 2 -7.34 21.88 -14.19
C GLU A 2 -7.58 21.48 -12.73
N ARG A 3 -7.72 20.18 -12.48
CA ARG A 3 -8.00 19.66 -11.13
C ARG A 3 -6.71 19.69 -10.32
N LYS A 4 -6.76 20.27 -9.10
CA LYS A 4 -5.61 20.32 -8.19
C LYS A 4 -5.07 18.91 -7.91
N LYS A 5 -3.75 18.78 -7.88
CA LYS A 5 -3.04 17.52 -7.67
C LYS A 5 -2.31 17.52 -6.34
N ILE A 6 -2.06 16.33 -5.83
CA ILE A 6 -1.12 16.06 -4.76
C ILE A 6 -0.19 14.95 -5.21
N TYR A 7 1.10 15.12 -4.93
CA TYR A 7 2.16 14.18 -5.28
C TYR A 7 2.59 13.45 -4.01
N VAL A 8 2.53 12.13 -4.05
CA VAL A 8 2.77 11.26 -2.90
C VAL A 8 3.97 10.41 -3.18
N ILE A 9 4.95 10.42 -2.30
CA ILE A 9 6.04 9.44 -2.32
C ILE A 9 5.60 8.26 -1.46
N ARG A 10 5.56 7.06 -2.04
CA ARG A 10 5.31 5.82 -1.30
C ARG A 10 6.56 4.97 -1.21
N HIS A 11 6.79 4.36 -0.04
CA HIS A 11 7.76 3.29 0.15
C HIS A 11 7.14 1.98 -0.30
N LEU A 12 7.77 1.35 -1.28
CA LEU A 12 7.35 0.09 -1.85
C LEU A 12 8.12 -1.00 -1.13
N SER A 13 7.43 -2.04 -0.69
CA SER A 13 8.11 -3.24 -0.24
C SER A 13 8.93 -3.81 -1.38
N TYR A 14 9.98 -4.54 -1.07
CA TYR A 14 10.77 -5.25 -2.06
C TYR A 14 11.09 -6.66 -1.58
N SER A 15 11.25 -7.56 -2.54
CA SER A 15 11.83 -8.88 -2.32
C SER A 15 13.16 -8.96 -3.02
N TYR A 16 14.11 -9.63 -2.38
CA TYR A 16 15.42 -9.91 -2.95
C TYR A 16 15.83 -11.34 -2.62
N ASN A 17 16.40 -12.03 -3.59
CA ASN A 17 17.24 -13.20 -3.36
C ASN A 17 18.55 -13.06 -4.15
N ASP A 18 19.44 -14.05 -4.07
CA ASP A 18 20.74 -14.05 -4.74
C ASP A 18 20.68 -14.00 -6.29
N GLU A 19 19.49 -14.04 -6.90
CA GLU A 19 19.31 -14.01 -8.35
C GLU A 19 18.40 -12.85 -8.84
N TYR A 20 17.50 -12.33 -7.99
CA TYR A 20 16.45 -11.39 -8.39
C TYR A 20 16.14 -10.34 -7.32
N PHE A 21 16.20 -9.07 -7.73
CA PHE A 21 15.54 -7.95 -7.07
C PHE A 21 14.18 -7.67 -7.74
N SER A 22 13.15 -7.45 -6.93
CA SER A 22 11.89 -6.86 -7.38
C SER A 22 11.35 -5.98 -6.28
N SER A 23 11.21 -4.68 -6.55
CA SER A 23 10.24 -3.88 -5.80
C SER A 23 8.85 -4.33 -6.20
N TYR A 24 7.89 -4.29 -5.28
CA TYR A 24 6.48 -4.57 -5.60
C TYR A 24 5.85 -3.39 -6.36
N ILE A 25 6.56 -2.82 -7.35
CA ILE A 25 6.00 -1.99 -8.42
C ILE A 25 5.18 -2.92 -9.32
N HIS A 26 4.03 -3.35 -8.84
CA HIS A 26 2.95 -3.63 -9.77
C HIS A 26 2.29 -2.28 -10.03
N ASP A 27 2.64 -1.71 -11.19
CA ASP A 27 2.41 -0.39 -11.80
C ASP A 27 1.03 0.26 -11.64
N ARG A 28 0.14 -0.34 -10.86
CA ARG A 28 -1.29 -0.09 -10.84
C ARG A 28 -1.97 -0.32 -9.50
N ARG A 29 -1.22 -0.76 -8.47
CA ARG A 29 -1.81 -1.12 -7.17
C ARG A 29 -1.82 0.01 -6.14
N HIS A 30 -1.05 1.09 -6.33
CA HIS A 30 -0.96 2.24 -5.39
C HIS A 30 -0.79 1.84 -3.92
N GLN A 31 -0.09 0.72 -3.69
CA GLN A 31 0.22 0.15 -2.37
C GLN A 31 1.51 0.75 -1.81
N GLY A 32 1.75 0.52 -0.51
CA GLY A 32 2.95 0.98 0.19
C GLY A 32 2.73 2.24 1.03
N HIS A 33 3.55 2.38 2.07
CA HIS A 33 3.45 3.45 3.05
C HIS A 33 3.73 4.82 2.44
N MET A 34 2.80 5.77 2.65
CA MET A 34 2.98 7.16 2.24
C MET A 34 4.07 7.84 3.08
N THR A 35 5.22 8.09 2.47
CA THR A 35 6.39 8.68 3.13
C THR A 35 6.32 10.21 3.19
N ALA A 36 5.84 10.84 2.10
CA ALA A 36 5.78 12.29 1.99
C ALA A 36 4.72 12.76 0.99
N LEU A 37 4.25 14.01 1.16
CA LEU A 37 3.27 14.68 0.32
C LEU A 37 3.81 16.01 -0.19
N PHE A 38 3.47 16.36 -1.42
CA PHE A 38 3.89 17.61 -2.08
C PHE A 38 2.76 18.18 -2.93
N GLU A 39 2.71 19.51 -3.01
CA GLU A 39 1.83 20.25 -3.93
C GLU A 39 2.52 20.54 -5.28
N ASN A 40 3.86 20.49 -5.30
CA ASN A 40 4.68 20.69 -6.50
C ASN A 40 5.36 19.37 -6.91
N LYS A 41 5.33 19.07 -8.21
CA LYS A 41 5.86 17.82 -8.76
C LYS A 41 7.38 17.76 -8.69
N GLU A 42 8.05 18.85 -9.03
CA GLU A 42 9.51 18.93 -9.06
C GLU A 42 10.10 18.73 -7.67
N ASP A 43 9.50 19.32 -6.63
CA ASP A 43 9.88 19.11 -5.23
C ASP A 43 9.73 17.64 -4.82
N ALA A 44 8.63 16.99 -5.24
CA ALA A 44 8.41 15.56 -4.99
C ALA A 44 9.48 14.70 -5.67
N ILE A 45 9.84 15.00 -6.92
CA ILE A 45 10.89 14.29 -7.66
C ILE A 45 12.25 14.47 -6.98
N GLN A 46 12.60 15.69 -6.57
CA GLN A 46 13.87 15.93 -5.87
C GLN A 46 13.94 15.17 -4.55
N LYS A 47 12.83 15.15 -3.79
CA LYS A 47 12.80 14.35 -2.56
C LYS A 47 12.87 12.86 -2.83
N TRP A 48 12.22 12.37 -3.88
CA TRP A 48 12.29 10.96 -4.27
C TRP A 48 13.72 10.53 -4.55
N LYS A 49 14.45 11.28 -5.39
CA LYS A 49 15.86 11.01 -5.67
C LYS A 49 16.72 10.95 -4.41
N GLN A 50 16.51 11.90 -3.50
CA GLN A 50 17.23 11.91 -2.22
C GLN A 50 16.90 10.69 -1.34
N LEU A 51 15.63 10.26 -1.32
CA LEU A 51 15.23 9.08 -0.55
C LEU A 51 15.85 7.79 -1.09
N GLU A 52 15.92 7.63 -2.41
CA GLU A 52 16.63 6.49 -3.04
C GLU A 52 18.11 6.52 -2.65
N TYR A 53 18.75 7.69 -2.78
CA TYR A 53 20.16 7.86 -2.39
C TYR A 53 20.37 7.48 -0.92
N ASP A 54 19.58 8.04 0.00
CA ASP A 54 19.69 7.76 1.44
C ASP A 54 19.45 6.28 1.75
N PHE A 55 18.52 5.64 1.03
CA PHE A 55 18.21 4.22 1.18
C PHE A 55 19.36 3.33 0.70
N SER A 56 19.89 3.58 -0.50
CA SER A 56 21.00 2.79 -1.05
C SER A 56 22.26 2.83 -0.19
N HIS A 57 22.47 3.90 0.58
CA HIS A 57 23.59 4.02 1.53
C HIS A 57 23.36 3.31 2.86
N LYS A 58 22.14 2.88 3.16
CA LYS A 58 21.80 2.11 4.37
C LYS A 58 21.82 0.60 4.12
N VAL A 59 21.63 0.18 2.88
CA VAL A 59 21.63 -1.24 2.48
C VAL A 59 22.91 -1.60 1.73
N ASN A 60 23.13 -2.90 1.50
CA ASN A 60 24.16 -3.32 0.57
C ASN A 60 23.68 -3.03 -0.86
N PHE A 61 24.43 -2.23 -1.62
CA PHE A 61 24.11 -1.90 -3.03
C PHE A 61 23.90 -3.13 -3.91
N GLN A 62 24.60 -4.24 -3.63
CA GLN A 62 24.39 -5.51 -4.33
C GLN A 62 22.93 -5.97 -4.22
N ASN A 63 22.30 -5.80 -3.06
CA ASN A 63 20.91 -6.21 -2.85
C ASN A 63 19.90 -5.42 -3.70
N ILE A 64 20.30 -4.28 -4.28
CA ILE A 64 19.43 -3.45 -5.13
C ILE A 64 19.75 -3.64 -6.63
N ILE A 65 21.01 -3.94 -6.96
CA ILE A 65 21.58 -3.86 -8.32
C ILE A 65 21.99 -5.24 -8.86
N GLU A 66 22.13 -6.26 -8.02
CA GLU A 66 22.46 -7.62 -8.43
C GLU A 66 21.18 -8.36 -8.85
N CYS A 67 20.66 -8.02 -10.02
CA CYS A 67 19.64 -8.82 -10.70
C CYS A 67 20.14 -9.07 -12.12
N GLY A 68 19.94 -10.28 -12.65
CA GLY A 68 20.62 -10.88 -13.81
C GLY A 68 20.75 -10.07 -15.12
N GLN A 69 20.15 -8.88 -15.21
CA GLN A 69 20.29 -7.93 -16.33
C GLN A 69 21.30 -6.78 -16.10
N GLN A 70 21.92 -6.68 -14.92
CA GLN A 70 22.75 -5.53 -14.51
C GLN A 70 24.22 -5.89 -14.24
N HIS A 71 24.75 -6.89 -14.96
CA HIS A 71 26.14 -7.37 -14.82
C HIS A 71 27.21 -6.27 -14.89
N ASP A 72 26.92 -5.17 -15.59
CA ASP A 72 27.84 -4.04 -15.74
C ASP A 72 28.18 -3.33 -14.42
N PHE A 73 27.40 -3.55 -13.36
CA PHE A 73 27.60 -2.92 -12.05
C PHE A 73 28.12 -3.87 -10.96
N TYR A 74 28.33 -5.15 -11.29
CA TYR A 74 28.86 -6.14 -10.34
C TYR A 74 30.25 -5.71 -9.82
N GLY A 75 30.42 -5.69 -8.49
CA GLY A 75 31.68 -5.30 -7.85
C GLY A 75 32.01 -3.80 -7.93
N LYS A 76 31.05 -2.96 -8.37
CA LYS A 76 31.22 -1.50 -8.49
C LYS A 76 30.49 -0.72 -7.40
N GLU A 77 30.15 -1.36 -6.29
CA GLU A 77 29.39 -0.77 -5.17
C GLU A 77 30.06 0.49 -4.63
N LYS A 78 31.40 0.46 -4.52
CA LYS A 78 32.19 1.63 -4.09
C LYS A 78 32.09 2.82 -5.04
N ILE A 79 31.93 2.57 -6.33
CA ILE A 79 31.78 3.62 -7.34
C ILE A 79 30.37 4.19 -7.25
N LEU A 80 29.36 3.32 -7.18
CA LEU A 80 27.95 3.70 -7.03
C LEU A 80 27.71 4.53 -5.77
N ALA A 81 28.32 4.16 -4.65
CA ALA A 81 28.25 4.89 -3.38
C ALA A 81 28.95 6.27 -3.40
N GLN A 82 29.71 6.59 -4.46
CA GLN A 82 30.38 7.89 -4.61
C GLN A 82 29.69 8.78 -5.65
N MET A 83 28.69 8.27 -6.37
CA MET A 83 27.95 9.03 -7.36
C MET A 83 27.12 10.13 -6.71
N SER A 84 26.78 11.15 -7.49
CA SER A 84 25.79 12.13 -7.07
C SER A 84 24.38 11.51 -6.96
N VAL A 85 23.50 12.22 -6.25
CA VAL A 85 22.07 11.85 -6.12
C VAL A 85 21.42 11.61 -7.48
N ASP A 86 21.67 12.49 -8.45
CA ASP A 86 21.05 12.39 -9.79
C ASP A 86 21.60 11.21 -10.61
N GLU A 87 22.92 10.98 -10.56
CA GLU A 87 23.57 9.89 -11.29
C GLU A 87 23.11 8.53 -10.76
N LEU A 88 23.13 8.35 -9.44
CA LEU A 88 22.70 7.11 -8.81
C LEU A 88 21.22 6.86 -9.08
N PHE A 89 20.37 7.86 -8.92
CA PHE A 89 18.95 7.73 -9.21
C PHE A 89 18.68 7.33 -10.67
N SER A 90 19.41 7.92 -11.62
CA SER A 90 19.23 7.62 -13.04
C SER A 90 19.52 6.15 -13.34
N ILE A 91 20.56 5.58 -12.71
CA ILE A 91 20.89 4.16 -12.80
C ILE A 91 19.76 3.33 -12.20
N LEU A 92 19.39 3.59 -10.93
CA LEU A 92 18.36 2.83 -10.23
C LEU A 92 17.02 2.82 -10.99
N ASN A 93 16.61 3.98 -11.50
CA ASN A 93 15.36 4.12 -12.26
C ASN A 93 15.42 3.43 -13.63
N GLN A 94 16.56 3.46 -14.33
CA GLN A 94 16.72 2.71 -15.58
C GLN A 94 16.69 1.19 -15.36
N CYS A 95 17.14 0.78 -14.18
CA CYS A 95 17.27 -0.59 -13.72
C CYS A 95 15.97 -1.15 -13.10
N ASP A 96 14.91 -0.35 -12.98
CA ASP A 96 13.69 -0.66 -12.22
C ASP A 96 13.98 -1.10 -10.76
N SER A 97 15.06 -0.55 -10.19
CA SER A 97 15.58 -0.90 -8.87
C SER A 97 15.18 0.10 -7.76
N CYS A 98 14.29 1.05 -8.05
CA CYS A 98 13.79 1.99 -7.05
C CYS A 98 12.86 1.31 -6.04
N VAL A 99 13.02 1.68 -4.76
CA VAL A 99 12.16 1.20 -3.66
C VAL A 99 11.11 2.23 -3.24
N TYR A 100 11.17 3.44 -3.78
CA TYR A 100 10.11 4.43 -3.68
C TYR A 100 9.53 4.73 -5.05
N ALA A 101 8.31 5.28 -5.07
CA ALA A 101 7.71 5.83 -6.27
C ALA A 101 6.89 7.09 -5.96
N VAL A 102 6.81 7.97 -6.95
CA VAL A 102 5.94 9.15 -6.94
C VAL A 102 4.62 8.82 -7.61
N PHE A 103 3.53 9.02 -6.88
CA PHE A 103 2.17 8.90 -7.36
C PHE A 103 1.49 10.27 -7.40
N GLU A 104 0.66 10.50 -8.42
CA GLU A 104 -0.11 11.71 -8.60
C GLU A 104 -1.60 11.41 -8.39
N TYR A 105 -2.23 12.14 -7.48
CA TYR A 105 -3.65 11.99 -7.19
C TYR A 105 -4.37 13.33 -7.35
N PRO A 106 -5.65 13.34 -7.77
CA PRO A 106 -6.52 14.48 -7.56
C PRO A 106 -6.64 14.77 -6.07
N LYS A 107 -6.47 16.03 -5.66
CA LYS A 107 -6.44 16.40 -4.24
C LYS A 107 -7.74 16.04 -3.50
N GLN A 108 -8.88 16.16 -4.18
CA GLN A 108 -10.20 15.81 -3.65
C GLN A 108 -10.55 14.31 -3.75
N LEU A 109 -9.66 13.47 -4.27
CA LEU A 109 -9.90 12.02 -4.35
C LEU A 109 -10.07 11.46 -2.94
N LYS A 110 -11.10 10.63 -2.77
CA LYS A 110 -11.29 9.84 -1.55
C LYS A 110 -11.03 8.38 -1.84
N GLN A 111 -10.39 7.72 -0.90
CA GLN A 111 -10.25 6.28 -0.86
C GLN A 111 -11.11 5.73 0.28
N GLN A 112 -11.67 4.56 0.04
CA GLN A 112 -12.44 3.80 0.99
C GLN A 112 -11.46 3.05 1.93
N VAL A 113 -11.48 3.35 3.23
CA VAL A 113 -10.64 2.71 4.25
C VAL A 113 -11.49 1.88 5.21
N PHE A 114 -10.92 0.78 5.70
CA PHE A 114 -11.60 -0.16 6.60
C PHE A 114 -11.34 0.21 8.07
N PHE A 115 -12.40 0.41 8.85
CA PHE A 115 -12.30 0.71 10.27
C PHE A 115 -13.07 -0.32 11.11
N ASP A 116 -12.39 -0.91 12.09
CA ASP A 116 -13.01 -1.78 13.09
C ASP A 116 -13.47 -0.92 14.27
N ILE A 117 -14.78 -0.71 14.39
CA ILE A 117 -15.37 0.13 15.45
C ILE A 117 -15.04 -0.42 16.84
N GLN A 118 -14.97 -1.74 17.00
CA GLN A 118 -14.86 -2.36 18.33
C GLN A 118 -13.44 -2.33 18.86
N LYS A 119 -12.48 -2.61 17.98
CA LYS A 119 -11.07 -2.45 18.29
C LYS A 119 -10.63 -0.98 18.25
N ASN A 120 -11.46 -0.13 17.67
CA ASN A 120 -11.21 1.30 17.47
C ASN A 120 -9.88 1.52 16.72
N GLU A 121 -9.64 0.69 15.70
CA GLU A 121 -8.42 0.69 14.91
C GLU A 121 -8.73 0.59 13.41
N TYR A 122 -7.83 1.13 12.59
CA TYR A 122 -7.90 0.91 11.15
C TYR A 122 -7.27 -0.43 10.79
N LYS A 123 -7.81 -1.08 9.77
CA LYS A 123 -7.15 -2.26 9.20
C LYS A 123 -5.88 -1.84 8.48
N MET A 124 -4.76 -2.45 8.87
CA MET A 124 -3.45 -2.20 8.29
C MET A 124 -3.07 -3.33 7.34
N CYS A 125 -2.36 -2.99 6.27
CA CYS A 125 -1.58 -3.92 5.46
C CYS A 125 -0.14 -3.92 5.96
N TYR A 126 0.45 -5.10 6.00
CA TYR A 126 1.87 -5.31 6.27
C TYR A 126 2.46 -6.03 5.06
N GLU A 127 3.24 -5.30 4.26
CA GLU A 127 3.92 -5.89 3.11
C GLU A 127 5.43 -6.00 3.34
N THR A 128 5.90 -5.80 4.57
CA THR A 128 7.32 -5.89 4.90
C THR A 128 7.83 -7.32 4.69
N THR A 129 8.93 -7.47 3.96
CA THR A 129 9.68 -8.71 3.79
C THR A 129 10.76 -8.85 4.85
N GLU A 130 11.38 -10.03 4.96
CA GLU A 130 12.50 -10.27 5.90
C GLU A 130 13.76 -9.44 5.57
N TYR A 131 13.83 -8.86 4.38
CA TYR A 131 14.96 -8.07 3.89
C TYR A 131 14.73 -6.55 3.96
N ASP A 132 13.52 -6.13 4.28
CA ASP A 132 13.17 -4.71 4.41
C ASP A 132 13.88 -4.10 5.63
N ILE A 133 14.67 -3.05 5.41
CA ILE A 133 15.34 -2.33 6.50
C ILE A 133 14.40 -1.38 7.27
N GLN A 134 13.20 -1.15 6.75
CA GLN A 134 12.16 -0.36 7.39
C GLN A 134 10.80 -1.01 7.14
N GLU A 135 9.93 -0.96 8.14
CA GLU A 135 8.60 -1.53 8.02
C GLU A 135 7.76 -0.83 6.95
N ASN A 136 7.00 -1.62 6.18
CA ASN A 136 6.02 -1.12 5.23
C ASN A 136 4.60 -1.41 5.72
N GLN A 137 4.22 -0.70 6.78
CA GLN A 137 2.89 -0.69 7.35
C GLN A 137 2.09 0.50 6.80
N PHE A 138 0.92 0.22 6.22
CA PHE A 138 0.05 1.25 5.66
C PHE A 138 -1.43 0.89 5.79
N LEU A 139 -2.30 1.89 5.64
CA LEU A 139 -3.73 1.69 5.76
C LEU A 139 -4.25 0.88 4.58
N GLN A 140 -5.10 -0.12 4.86
CA GLN A 140 -5.82 -0.78 3.79
C GLN A 140 -6.87 0.19 3.21
N ALA A 141 -6.66 0.60 1.97
CA ALA A 141 -7.50 1.58 1.28
C ALA A 141 -7.79 1.16 -0.16
N ASN A 142 -9.03 1.34 -0.60
CA ASN A 142 -9.49 1.04 -1.96
C ASN A 142 -9.95 2.29 -2.70
N PHE A 143 -9.82 2.29 -4.02
CA PHE A 143 -10.49 3.30 -4.85
C PHE A 143 -12.00 3.07 -4.90
N ILE A 144 -12.76 4.15 -4.92
CA ILE A 144 -14.23 4.10 -5.04
C ILE A 144 -14.58 3.77 -6.49
N GLU A 145 -15.43 2.75 -6.68
CA GLU A 145 -15.87 2.35 -8.02
C GLU A 145 -16.53 3.50 -8.78
N ASN A 146 -16.20 3.62 -10.06
CA ASN A 146 -16.78 4.63 -10.97
C ASN A 146 -16.55 6.09 -10.53
N ASP A 147 -15.62 6.38 -9.61
CA ASP A 147 -15.29 7.75 -9.26
C ASP A 147 -14.69 8.48 -10.50
N PRO A 148 -15.26 9.61 -10.96
CA PRO A 148 -14.79 10.34 -12.12
C PRO A 148 -13.39 10.97 -11.93
N LEU A 149 -12.82 10.90 -10.72
CA LEU A 149 -11.46 11.32 -10.42
C LEU A 149 -10.42 10.25 -10.74
N LEU A 150 -10.80 8.98 -10.96
CA LEU A 150 -9.84 7.90 -11.21
C LEU A 150 -9.07 8.06 -12.52
N THR A 151 -9.64 8.74 -13.52
CA THR A 151 -8.99 9.01 -14.82
C THR A 151 -7.77 9.93 -14.70
N ASP A 152 -7.65 10.61 -13.57
CA ASP A 152 -6.67 11.65 -13.32
C ASP A 152 -5.55 11.17 -12.37
N ILE A 153 -5.51 9.88 -12.07
CA ILE A 153 -4.48 9.27 -11.23
C ILE A 153 -3.31 8.82 -12.11
N SER A 154 -2.08 9.06 -11.65
CA SER A 154 -0.87 8.63 -12.34
C SER A 154 0.10 7.94 -11.36
N PRO A 155 0.69 6.78 -11.71
CA PRO A 155 0.29 5.90 -12.82
C PRO A 155 -1.19 5.51 -12.77
N SER A 156 -1.77 5.14 -13.92
CA SER A 156 -3.18 4.74 -13.97
C SER A 156 -3.42 3.48 -13.14
N THR A 157 -4.58 3.35 -12.51
CA THR A 157 -4.96 2.12 -11.79
C THR A 157 -5.43 1.04 -12.78
N SER A 158 -5.03 -0.24 -12.63
CA SER A 158 -5.45 -1.34 -13.55
C SER A 158 -6.92 -1.66 -13.43
N ARG A 159 -7.46 -1.40 -12.24
CA ARG A 159 -8.77 -1.77 -11.70
C ARG A 159 -8.78 -1.27 -10.27
N ALA A 160 -9.94 -0.88 -9.75
CA ALA A 160 -10.13 -0.84 -8.30
C ALA A 160 -9.80 -2.25 -7.79
N ILE A 161 -8.70 -2.39 -7.05
CA ILE A 161 -8.39 -3.64 -6.38
C ILE A 161 -9.36 -3.67 -5.21
N TYR A 162 -10.47 -4.37 -5.38
CA TYR A 162 -11.26 -4.77 -4.23
C TYR A 162 -10.39 -5.75 -3.47
N SER A 163 -9.79 -5.27 -2.39
CA SER A 163 -9.39 -6.21 -1.35
C SER A 163 -10.69 -6.66 -0.69
N ASP A 164 -11.00 -7.95 -0.83
CA ASP A 164 -12.10 -8.54 -0.09
C ASP A 164 -11.79 -8.44 1.42
N ILE A 165 -12.84 -8.28 2.21
CA ILE A 165 -12.71 -8.30 3.67
C ILE A 165 -12.69 -9.75 4.10
N GLU A 166 -11.55 -10.19 4.59
CA GLU A 166 -11.38 -11.51 5.19
C GLU A 166 -11.50 -11.42 6.71
N LEU A 167 -12.41 -12.22 7.28
CA LEU A 167 -12.53 -12.47 8.71
C LEU A 167 -12.25 -13.94 8.97
N VAL A 168 -11.29 -14.23 9.86
CA VAL A 168 -10.93 -15.61 10.24
C VAL A 168 -11.65 -16.01 11.53
N GLY A 169 -12.33 -17.16 11.50
CA GLY A 169 -13.19 -17.63 12.58
C GLY A 169 -14.34 -18.49 12.07
N SER A 170 -15.15 -18.98 13.01
CA SER A 170 -16.38 -19.70 12.72
C SER A 170 -17.56 -18.73 12.53
N LEU A 171 -18.64 -19.19 11.87
CA LEU A 171 -19.87 -18.40 11.77
C LEU A 171 -20.46 -18.01 13.14
N ALA A 172 -20.23 -18.83 14.17
CA ALA A 172 -20.63 -18.54 15.55
C ALA A 172 -19.77 -17.46 16.21
N ASP A 173 -18.53 -17.26 15.75
CA ASP A 173 -17.70 -16.14 16.18
C ASP A 173 -18.21 -14.83 15.58
N PHE A 174 -18.71 -14.87 14.34
CA PHE A 174 -19.16 -13.69 13.61
C PHE A 174 -20.59 -13.26 13.90
N SER A 175 -21.50 -14.18 14.23
CA SER A 175 -22.95 -13.91 14.34
C SER A 175 -23.59 -14.59 15.55
N ASP A 176 -24.52 -13.91 16.21
CA ASP A 176 -25.43 -14.54 17.19
C ASP A 176 -26.52 -15.39 16.50
N SER A 177 -26.60 -15.37 15.18
CA SER A 177 -27.52 -16.20 14.38
C SER A 177 -26.77 -16.91 13.23
N PRO A 178 -25.92 -17.90 13.52
CA PRO A 178 -25.03 -18.52 12.53
C PRO A 178 -25.77 -19.13 11.33
N LEU A 179 -26.96 -19.71 11.56
CA LEU A 179 -27.79 -20.29 10.49
C LEU A 179 -28.35 -19.22 9.52
N LEU A 180 -28.66 -18.02 10.03
CA LEU A 180 -29.11 -16.91 9.17
C LEU A 180 -27.94 -16.35 8.35
N LEU A 181 -26.76 -16.24 8.98
CA LEU A 181 -25.54 -15.83 8.28
C LEU A 181 -25.17 -16.84 7.19
N GLU A 182 -25.20 -18.15 7.48
CA GLU A 182 -24.98 -19.21 6.50
C GLU A 182 -25.95 -19.11 5.32
N ARG A 183 -27.23 -18.87 5.61
CA ARG A 183 -28.25 -18.72 4.56
C ARG A 183 -27.99 -17.50 3.67
N LEU A 184 -27.61 -16.36 4.27
CA LEU A 184 -27.23 -15.17 3.51
C LEU A 184 -26.02 -15.46 2.60
N ILE A 185 -25.00 -16.16 3.11
CA ILE A 185 -23.80 -16.52 2.33
C ILE A 185 -24.18 -17.35 1.10
N GLN A 186 -25.06 -18.35 1.26
CA GLN A 186 -25.53 -19.19 0.14
C GLN A 186 -26.29 -18.39 -0.94
N ASP A 187 -27.03 -17.36 -0.54
CA ASP A 187 -27.91 -16.59 -1.42
C ASP A 187 -27.23 -15.33 -1.99
N HIS A 188 -26.02 -14.96 -1.54
CA HIS A 188 -25.37 -13.70 -1.90
C HIS A 188 -23.98 -13.91 -2.56
N PRO A 189 -23.83 -13.67 -3.88
CA PRO A 189 -22.61 -14.03 -4.65
C PRO A 189 -21.35 -13.21 -4.32
N ASN A 190 -21.47 -12.21 -3.46
CA ASN A 190 -20.36 -11.36 -3.02
C ASN A 190 -19.95 -11.63 -1.55
N ILE A 191 -20.41 -12.75 -0.99
CA ILE A 191 -20.03 -13.24 0.33
C ILE A 191 -19.68 -14.72 0.19
N GLU A 192 -18.51 -15.12 0.64
CA GLU A 192 -18.04 -16.51 0.60
C GLU A 192 -17.55 -16.92 1.98
N TYR A 193 -17.71 -18.20 2.33
CA TYR A 193 -17.17 -18.74 3.57
C TYR A 193 -16.46 -20.07 3.32
N ASN A 194 -15.13 -20.04 3.38
CA ASN A 194 -14.27 -21.17 3.04
C ASN A 194 -13.32 -21.46 4.21
N HIS A 195 -13.33 -22.68 4.73
CA HIS A 195 -12.37 -23.17 5.74
C HIS A 195 -12.11 -22.21 6.92
N SER A 196 -13.18 -21.72 7.56
CA SER A 196 -13.09 -20.75 8.67
C SER A 196 -12.62 -19.35 8.27
N CYS A 197 -12.81 -18.96 7.01
CA CYS A 197 -12.59 -17.61 6.53
C CYS A 197 -13.85 -17.10 5.84
N LEU A 198 -14.43 -16.02 6.37
CA LEU A 198 -15.54 -15.27 5.77
C LEU A 198 -14.96 -14.15 4.90
N VAL A 199 -15.19 -14.23 3.60
CA VAL A 199 -14.72 -13.30 2.58
C VAL A 199 -15.90 -12.45 2.11
N ILE A 200 -15.80 -11.13 2.25
CA ILE A 200 -16.90 -10.19 2.00
C ILE A 200 -16.44 -9.12 1.03
N LYS A 201 -17.10 -8.97 -0.12
CA LYS A 201 -16.85 -7.80 -0.98
C LYS A 201 -17.49 -6.55 -0.38
N PRO A 202 -16.88 -5.36 -0.53
CA PRO A 202 -17.44 -4.12 0.04
C PRO A 202 -18.90 -3.84 -0.34
N SER A 203 -19.35 -4.25 -1.53
CA SER A 203 -20.75 -4.08 -1.97
C SER A 203 -21.76 -4.90 -1.15
N ALA A 204 -21.33 -5.97 -0.47
CA ALA A 204 -22.17 -6.83 0.35
C ALA A 204 -22.33 -6.36 1.81
N LEU A 205 -21.59 -5.32 2.21
CA LEU A 205 -21.53 -4.87 3.61
C LEU A 205 -22.90 -4.49 4.19
N THR A 206 -23.75 -3.85 3.39
CA THR A 206 -25.09 -3.46 3.84
C THR A 206 -25.98 -4.66 4.16
N SER A 207 -25.81 -5.76 3.43
CA SER A 207 -26.57 -7.00 3.63
C SER A 207 -26.04 -7.83 4.80
N ILE A 208 -24.72 -7.90 4.98
CA ILE A 208 -24.11 -8.76 6.00
C ILE A 208 -24.00 -8.11 7.38
N ASN A 209 -23.75 -6.80 7.46
CA ASN A 209 -23.53 -6.09 8.73
C ASN A 209 -24.65 -6.31 9.77
N PRO A 210 -25.96 -6.37 9.42
CA PRO A 210 -27.02 -6.65 10.39
C PRO A 210 -26.91 -8.02 11.07
N LEU A 211 -26.19 -8.98 10.47
CA LEU A 211 -25.99 -10.32 11.00
C LEU A 211 -24.65 -10.48 11.72
N LEU A 212 -23.74 -9.50 11.63
CA LEU A 212 -22.46 -9.53 12.32
C LEU A 212 -22.62 -9.01 13.75
N LYS A 213 -22.04 -9.71 14.73
CA LYS A 213 -21.85 -9.20 16.10
C LYS A 213 -21.08 -7.88 16.09
N ASN A 214 -20.15 -7.78 15.15
CA ASN A 214 -19.20 -6.69 15.00
C ASN A 214 -19.36 -6.09 13.60
N PRO A 215 -20.25 -5.09 13.41
CA PRO A 215 -20.46 -4.47 12.12
C PRO A 215 -19.18 -3.81 11.59
N ILE A 216 -18.91 -3.98 10.30
CA ILE A 216 -17.75 -3.39 9.62
C ILE A 216 -18.12 -1.99 9.12
N GLU A 217 -17.32 -0.98 9.48
CA GLU A 217 -17.49 0.40 9.02
C GLU A 217 -16.53 0.74 7.89
N MET A 218 -17.06 1.35 6.82
CA MET A 218 -16.25 1.93 5.76
C MET A 218 -16.19 3.43 5.92
N ARG A 219 -14.98 3.97 6.02
CA ARG A 219 -14.73 5.42 6.01
C ARG A 219 -14.15 5.82 4.66
N TYR A 220 -14.32 7.09 4.31
CA TYR A 220 -13.80 7.63 3.06
C TYR A 220 -12.89 8.80 3.38
N LEU A 221 -11.60 8.62 3.11
CA LEU A 221 -10.56 9.57 3.48
C LEU A 221 -9.87 10.09 2.24
N THR A 222 -9.47 11.35 2.29
CA THR A 222 -8.57 11.95 1.31
C THR A 222 -7.16 11.41 1.48
N ILE A 223 -6.32 11.58 0.45
CA ILE A 223 -4.90 11.21 0.50
C ILE A 223 -4.16 11.87 1.67
N GLU A 224 -4.47 13.15 1.96
CA GLU A 224 -3.87 13.89 3.08
C GLU A 224 -4.27 13.27 4.43
N GLU A 225 -5.54 12.89 4.60
CA GLU A 225 -6.03 12.25 5.83
C GLU A 225 -5.37 10.88 6.04
N ILE A 226 -5.24 10.07 4.97
CA ILE A 226 -4.58 8.76 5.02
C ILE A 226 -3.12 8.92 5.43
N TYR A 227 -2.38 9.87 4.82
CA TYR A 227 -0.99 10.13 5.18
C TYR A 227 -0.82 10.47 6.66
N GLN A 228 -1.67 11.36 7.21
CA GLN A 228 -1.56 11.73 8.62
C GLN A 228 -1.84 10.56 9.56
N LEU A 229 -2.82 9.72 9.20
CA LEU A 229 -3.13 8.52 9.97
C LEU A 229 -1.98 7.51 9.92
N GLU A 230 -1.47 7.16 8.74
CA GLU A 230 -0.32 6.25 8.60
C GLU A 230 0.89 6.74 9.39
N LYS A 231 1.21 8.04 9.30
CA LYS A 231 2.29 8.65 10.07
C LYS A 231 2.07 8.51 11.58
N SER A 232 0.85 8.76 12.06
CA SER A 232 0.53 8.63 13.48
C SER A 232 0.59 7.18 13.98
N LEU A 233 0.16 6.23 13.16
CA LEU A 233 0.18 4.79 13.45
C LEU A 233 1.62 4.28 13.53
N ASN A 234 2.47 4.60 12.55
CA ASN A 234 3.88 4.23 12.53
C ASN A 234 4.70 4.91 13.65
N GLN A 235 4.30 6.09 14.11
CA GLN A 235 4.90 6.72 15.30
C GLN A 235 4.45 6.09 16.63
N THR A 236 3.27 5.48 16.67
CA THR A 236 2.72 4.84 17.88
C THR A 236 3.27 3.43 18.05
N TYR A 237 3.51 2.69 16.94
CA TYR A 237 4.13 1.37 16.97
C TYR A 237 5.57 1.40 17.53
N LEU A 238 6.34 2.44 17.20
CA LEU A 238 7.69 2.67 17.76
C LEU A 238 7.72 3.01 19.25
N LYS A 239 6.58 3.33 19.88
CA LYS A 239 6.49 3.57 21.33
C LYS A 239 6.04 2.33 22.12
N GLY A 240 5.57 1.28 21.45
CA GLY A 240 5.16 0.01 22.05
C GLY A 240 6.30 -1.01 22.19
N ILE A 241 7.45 -0.76 21.57
CA ILE A 241 8.67 -1.53 21.75
C ILE A 241 9.55 -0.77 22.75
N LYS A 242 9.37 -1.07 24.04
CA LYS A 242 10.33 -0.77 25.10
C LYS A 242 10.52 -1.99 25.98
#